data_AF-A0A7V7DDV8-F1
#
_entry.id   AF-A0A7V7DDV8-F1
#
_cell.length_a   1.000
_cell.length_b   1.000
_cell.length_c   1.000
_cell.angle_alpha   90.00
_cell.angle_beta   90.00
_cell.angle_gamma   90.00
#
_symmetry.space_group_name_H-M   'P 1'
#
loop_
_entity.id
_entity.type
_entity.pdbx_description
1 polymer ?
#
loop_
_entity_poly.entity_id
_entity_poly.type
_entity_poly.pdbx_seq_one_letter_code
_entity_poly.pdbx_strand_id
1 'polypeptide(L)'
;MSLYEDVDGFLKQGGVDIFGVADISSFEEAEPGYRPQDILPTARSVLAYGIRMFRFPRIEKLNSGNIPEGITEYTANFFIAAGILDHLSYRLAMFLQDQGFQSLSIPAGPPYDGVGLRGIVSHKYAAELAGIGHRGLCDLLLTEKYGPRIRLTTVITEASLPASRSEPGNLCEEHQNRCDFACVTACPAEAISQTDGIDKSRCDRYNEIVLSKGPIKIRCGRCVRACPVGTQG
;
A
#
# COMPACT_ATOMS: atom_id res chain seq x y z
N MET A 1 -2.67 -9.62 28.74
CA MET A 1 -2.12 -9.08 27.49
C MET A 1 -2.72 -7.71 27.28
N SER A 2 -1.93 -6.77 26.81
CA SER A 2 -2.47 -5.48 26.35
C SER A 2 -3.21 -5.68 25.03
N LEU A 3 -4.20 -4.82 24.74
CA LEU A 3 -4.92 -4.86 23.45
C LEU A 3 -3.97 -4.80 22.25
N TYR A 4 -2.84 -4.09 22.38
CA TYR A 4 -1.81 -4.03 21.34
C TYR A 4 -1.18 -5.40 21.08
N GLU A 5 -0.84 -6.16 22.14
CA GLU A 5 -0.28 -7.51 21.99
C GLU A 5 -1.25 -8.47 21.33
N ASP A 6 -2.55 -8.34 21.63
CA ASP A 6 -3.59 -9.17 20.99
C ASP A 6 -3.73 -8.84 19.49
N VAL A 7 -3.71 -7.55 19.14
CA VAL A 7 -3.74 -7.08 17.74
C VAL A 7 -2.48 -7.53 16.98
N ASP A 8 -1.30 -7.32 17.55
CA ASP A 8 -0.03 -7.74 16.95
C ASP A 8 0.03 -9.27 16.76
N GLY A 9 -0.42 -10.03 17.76
CA GLY A 9 -0.56 -11.49 17.68
C GLY A 9 -1.54 -11.92 16.59
N PHE A 10 -2.70 -11.27 16.51
CA PHE A 10 -3.72 -11.53 15.48
C PHE A 10 -3.16 -11.30 14.06
N LEU A 11 -2.49 -10.16 13.84
CA LEU A 11 -1.93 -9.81 12.53
C LEU A 11 -0.80 -10.76 12.14
N LYS A 12 0.10 -11.12 13.08
CA LYS A 12 1.17 -12.10 12.84
C LYS A 12 0.62 -13.48 12.46
N GLN A 13 -0.42 -13.96 13.17
CA GLN A 13 -1.09 -15.22 12.82
C GLN A 13 -1.80 -15.14 11.46
N GLY A 14 -2.28 -13.96 11.08
CA GLY A 14 -2.85 -13.67 9.76
C GLY A 14 -1.83 -13.58 8.63
N GLY A 15 -0.53 -13.70 8.91
CA GLY A 15 0.54 -13.64 7.91
C GLY A 15 0.96 -12.23 7.50
N VAL A 16 0.69 -11.22 8.34
CA VAL A 16 1.17 -9.84 8.10
C VAL A 16 2.68 -9.75 8.25
N ASP A 17 3.33 -9.12 7.27
CA ASP A 17 4.79 -8.96 7.24
C ASP A 17 5.27 -7.64 7.86
N ILE A 18 4.39 -6.63 7.93
CA ILE A 18 4.69 -5.32 8.53
C ILE A 18 3.41 -4.67 9.10
N PHE A 19 3.52 -4.07 10.28
CA PHE A 19 2.42 -3.45 11.00
C PHE A 19 2.93 -2.20 11.74
N GLY A 20 2.11 -1.16 11.77
CA GLY A 20 2.32 0.03 12.57
C GLY A 20 1.00 0.69 12.97
N VAL A 21 1.07 1.53 13.99
CA VAL A 21 -0.05 2.30 14.53
C VAL A 21 0.26 3.79 14.37
N ALA A 22 -0.61 4.50 13.65
CA ALA A 22 -0.61 5.95 13.63
C ALA A 22 -1.59 6.48 14.68
N ASP A 23 -1.15 7.49 15.44
CA ASP A 23 -2.04 8.25 16.31
C ASP A 23 -3.00 9.10 15.46
N ILE A 24 -4.22 9.34 15.96
CA ILE A 24 -5.19 10.13 15.20
C ILE A 24 -4.73 11.57 14.97
N SER A 25 -3.96 12.15 15.91
CA SER A 25 -3.41 13.51 15.79
C SER A 25 -2.45 13.66 14.60
N SER A 26 -1.84 12.56 14.13
CA SER A 26 -0.95 12.58 12.97
C SER A 26 -1.68 12.89 11.65
N PHE A 27 -3.02 12.86 11.62
CA PHE A 27 -3.83 13.12 10.42
C PHE A 27 -4.36 14.55 10.33
N GLU A 28 -3.92 15.48 11.19
CA GLU A 28 -4.37 16.88 11.17
C GLU A 28 -4.12 17.57 9.82
N GLU A 29 -3.03 17.21 9.13
CA GLU A 29 -2.66 17.73 7.82
C GLU A 29 -3.36 17.03 6.64
N ALA A 30 -4.09 15.93 6.88
CA ALA A 30 -4.87 15.30 5.81
C ALA A 30 -5.97 16.24 5.31
N GLU A 31 -6.24 16.17 4.01
CA GLU A 31 -7.28 16.93 3.33
C GLU A 31 -8.66 16.64 3.95
N PRO A 32 -9.48 17.67 4.24
CA PRO A 32 -10.84 17.46 4.73
C PRO A 32 -11.65 16.53 3.80
N GLY A 33 -12.41 15.61 4.39
CA GLY A 33 -13.14 14.55 3.66
C GLY A 33 -12.35 13.26 3.48
N TYR A 34 -11.05 13.25 3.83
CA TYR A 34 -10.17 12.07 3.74
C TYR A 34 -9.47 11.76 5.06
N ARG A 35 -9.87 12.42 6.16
CA ARG A 35 -9.35 12.13 7.49
C ARG A 35 -10.06 10.91 8.05
N PRO A 36 -9.39 10.09 8.88
CA PRO A 36 -10.06 8.96 9.51
C PRO A 36 -11.29 9.39 10.35
N GLN A 37 -11.24 10.59 10.95
CA GLN A 37 -12.36 11.18 11.71
C GLN A 37 -13.53 11.68 10.86
N ASP A 38 -13.34 11.90 9.55
CA ASP A 38 -14.46 12.20 8.65
C ASP A 38 -15.34 10.95 8.42
N ILE A 39 -14.81 9.75 8.73
CA ILE A 39 -15.46 8.46 8.56
C ILE A 39 -15.91 7.89 9.91
N LEU A 40 -15.02 7.91 10.90
CA LEU A 40 -15.30 7.49 12.28
C LEU A 40 -14.91 8.64 13.23
N PRO A 41 -15.84 9.55 13.57
CA PRO A 41 -15.55 10.77 14.33
C PRO A 41 -14.86 10.55 15.68
N THR A 42 -15.05 9.38 16.28
CA THR A 42 -14.51 8.97 17.58
C THR A 42 -13.18 8.21 17.48
N ALA A 43 -12.63 8.04 16.28
CA ALA A 43 -11.37 7.33 16.05
C ALA A 43 -10.23 7.92 16.90
N ARG A 44 -9.38 7.02 17.42
CA ARG A 44 -8.19 7.34 18.22
C ARG A 44 -6.89 6.81 17.63
N SER A 45 -6.98 5.78 16.80
CA SER A 45 -5.81 5.18 16.16
C SER A 45 -6.16 4.66 14.77
N VAL A 46 -5.15 4.63 13.90
CA VAL A 46 -5.22 3.98 12.59
C VAL A 46 -4.16 2.90 12.52
N LEU A 47 -4.60 1.67 12.28
CA LEU A 47 -3.75 0.50 12.13
C LEU A 47 -3.42 0.34 10.66
N ALA A 48 -2.14 0.51 10.31
CA ALA A 48 -1.65 0.29 8.96
C ALA A 48 -0.82 -0.99 8.93
N TYR A 49 -1.02 -1.83 7.93
CA TYR A 49 -0.25 -3.06 7.80
C TYR A 49 -0.24 -3.56 6.38
N GLY A 50 0.68 -4.48 6.11
CA GLY A 50 0.82 -5.06 4.79
C GLY A 50 1.44 -6.43 4.75
N ILE A 51 1.23 -7.08 3.61
CA ILE A 51 1.87 -8.34 3.25
C ILE A 51 2.83 -8.12 2.09
N ARG A 52 3.96 -8.80 2.13
CA ARG A 52 4.98 -8.71 1.09
C ARG A 52 4.46 -9.36 -0.18
N MET A 53 4.69 -8.68 -1.28
CA MET A 53 4.48 -9.24 -2.61
C MET A 53 5.73 -10.03 -3.02
N PHE A 54 5.56 -10.95 -3.96
CA PHE A 54 6.69 -11.69 -4.52
C PHE A 54 7.71 -10.74 -5.13
N ARG A 55 9.00 -11.09 -5.00
CA ARG A 55 10.05 -10.52 -5.81
C ARG A 55 9.95 -11.18 -7.17
N PHE A 56 9.12 -10.63 -8.05
CA PHE A 56 8.81 -11.24 -9.35
C PHE A 56 10.10 -11.48 -10.15
N PRO A 57 10.53 -12.74 -10.35
CA PRO A 57 11.68 -13.03 -11.20
C PRO A 57 11.34 -12.70 -12.66
N ARG A 58 12.37 -12.57 -13.50
CA ARG A 58 12.20 -12.54 -14.96
C ARG A 58 11.50 -13.84 -15.41
N ILE A 59 10.19 -13.80 -15.63
CA ILE A 59 9.52 -14.87 -16.36
C ILE A 59 9.55 -14.49 -17.84
N GLU A 60 10.68 -14.79 -18.49
CA GLU A 60 10.91 -14.57 -19.92
C GLU A 60 10.01 -15.45 -20.83
N LYS A 61 9.14 -16.30 -20.26
CA LYS A 61 8.50 -17.42 -20.97
C LYS A 61 6.97 -17.45 -21.01
N LEU A 62 6.27 -16.38 -20.62
CA LEU A 62 4.81 -16.34 -20.69
C LEU A 62 4.31 -15.13 -21.49
N ASN A 63 4.61 -15.10 -22.78
CA ASN A 63 4.06 -14.11 -23.69
C ASN A 63 3.13 -14.75 -24.73
N SER A 64 1.86 -14.36 -24.69
CA SER A 64 1.08 -14.06 -25.89
C SER A 64 1.38 -12.61 -26.27
N GLY A 65 1.80 -12.36 -27.52
CA GLY A 65 2.52 -11.15 -28.00
C GLY A 65 1.93 -9.75 -27.77
N ASN A 66 0.87 -9.59 -26.98
CA ASN A 66 0.26 -8.32 -26.59
C ASN A 66 0.35 -8.00 -25.08
N ILE A 67 0.93 -8.89 -24.27
CA ILE A 67 1.03 -8.74 -22.81
C ILE A 67 2.50 -8.62 -22.41
N PRO A 68 2.92 -7.58 -21.65
CA PRO A 68 4.29 -7.49 -21.16
C PRO A 68 4.69 -8.64 -20.22
N GLU A 69 5.94 -9.11 -20.30
CA GLU A 69 6.46 -10.23 -19.50
C GLU A 69 6.26 -10.09 -17.98
N GLY A 70 5.83 -11.17 -17.33
CA GLY A 70 5.67 -11.28 -15.87
C GLY A 70 4.50 -10.49 -15.27
N ILE A 71 3.67 -9.86 -16.10
CA ILE A 71 2.56 -9.02 -15.65
C ILE A 71 1.38 -9.84 -15.11
N THR A 72 1.22 -11.09 -15.57
CA THR A 72 0.15 -11.99 -15.13
C THR A 72 0.33 -12.41 -13.68
N GLU A 73 1.53 -12.85 -13.30
CA GLU A 73 1.86 -13.23 -11.93
C GLU A 73 1.79 -12.04 -10.99
N TYR A 74 2.29 -10.87 -11.43
CA TYR A 74 2.14 -9.63 -10.68
C TYR A 74 0.67 -9.29 -10.43
N THR A 75 -0.16 -9.36 -11.47
CA THR A 75 -1.59 -9.08 -11.40
C THR A 75 -2.30 -10.06 -10.45
N ALA A 76 -2.02 -11.37 -10.56
CA ALA A 76 -2.60 -12.37 -9.68
C ALA A 76 -2.22 -12.11 -8.22
N ASN A 77 -0.92 -11.87 -7.95
CA ASN A 77 -0.44 -11.55 -6.61
C ASN A 77 -1.06 -10.26 -6.07
N PHE A 78 -1.23 -9.24 -6.90
CA PHE A 78 -1.87 -7.99 -6.52
C PHE A 78 -3.30 -8.21 -6.00
N PHE A 79 -4.12 -8.99 -6.71
CA PHE A 79 -5.49 -9.26 -6.32
C PHE A 79 -5.61 -10.25 -5.16
N ILE A 80 -4.81 -11.30 -5.15
CA ILE A 80 -4.77 -12.26 -4.03
C ILE A 80 -4.36 -11.54 -2.74
N ALA A 81 -3.31 -10.72 -2.80
CA ALA A 81 -2.86 -9.97 -1.63
C ALA A 81 -3.92 -8.99 -1.11
N ALA A 82 -4.61 -8.28 -2.01
CA ALA A 82 -5.73 -7.42 -1.63
C ALA A 82 -6.85 -8.22 -0.93
N GLY A 83 -7.26 -9.36 -1.48
CA GLY A 83 -8.30 -10.20 -0.88
C GLY A 83 -7.92 -10.79 0.49
N ILE A 84 -6.66 -11.19 0.68
CA ILE A 84 -6.15 -11.64 1.98
C ILE A 84 -6.25 -10.50 3.01
N LEU A 85 -5.80 -9.30 2.63
CA LEU A 85 -5.85 -8.13 3.50
C LEU A 85 -7.29 -7.70 3.82
N ASP A 86 -8.20 -7.73 2.85
CA ASP A 86 -9.61 -7.39 3.07
C ASP A 86 -10.26 -8.35 4.06
N HIS A 87 -10.06 -9.66 3.89
CA HIS A 87 -10.58 -10.66 4.82
C HIS A 87 -9.98 -10.51 6.23
N LEU A 88 -8.67 -10.26 6.32
CA LEU A 88 -8.00 -10.04 7.61
C LEU A 88 -8.48 -8.75 8.28
N SER A 89 -8.65 -7.66 7.51
CA SER A 89 -9.10 -6.36 8.01
C SER A 89 -10.52 -6.43 8.55
N TYR A 90 -11.40 -7.12 7.83
CA TYR A 90 -12.77 -7.36 8.29
C TYR A 90 -12.79 -8.10 9.62
N ARG A 91 -12.03 -9.19 9.74
CA ARG A 91 -11.95 -9.97 10.99
C ARG A 91 -11.30 -9.19 12.14
N LEU A 92 -10.28 -8.38 11.87
CA LEU A 92 -9.66 -7.52 12.88
C LEU A 92 -10.64 -6.45 13.36
N ALA A 93 -11.38 -5.80 12.46
CA ALA A 93 -12.39 -4.82 12.83
C ALA A 93 -13.47 -5.45 13.71
N MET A 94 -13.96 -6.65 13.36
CA MET A 94 -14.90 -7.39 14.22
C MET A 94 -14.30 -7.73 15.58
N PHE A 95 -13.06 -8.23 15.62
CA PHE A 95 -12.36 -8.50 16.87
C PHE A 95 -12.31 -7.28 17.79
N LEU A 96 -11.99 -6.10 17.26
CA LEU A 96 -11.96 -4.85 18.03
C LEU A 96 -13.37 -4.40 18.47
N GLN A 97 -14.39 -4.59 17.62
CA GLN A 97 -15.79 -4.30 17.95
C GLN A 97 -16.30 -5.20 19.08
N ASP A 98 -15.94 -6.49 19.09
CA ASP A 98 -16.28 -7.43 20.17
C ASP A 98 -15.63 -7.04 21.51
N GLN A 99 -14.52 -6.29 21.47
CA GLN A 99 -13.88 -5.69 22.65
C GLN A 99 -14.47 -4.32 23.02
N GLY A 100 -15.51 -3.84 22.31
CA GLY A 100 -16.21 -2.59 22.59
C GLY A 100 -15.66 -1.35 21.89
N PHE A 101 -14.76 -1.50 20.90
CA PHE A 101 -14.21 -0.38 20.14
C PHE A 101 -14.78 -0.34 18.73
N GLN A 102 -15.54 0.70 18.38
CA GLN A 102 -15.98 0.87 16.99
C GLN A 102 -14.77 0.92 16.08
N SER A 103 -14.82 0.14 15.02
CA SER A 103 -13.68 -0.07 14.13
C SER A 103 -14.18 -0.31 12.71
N LEU A 104 -13.50 0.27 11.73
CA LEU A 104 -13.85 0.16 10.32
C LEU A 104 -12.61 -0.25 9.51
N SER A 105 -12.74 -1.34 8.76
CA SER A 105 -11.75 -1.74 7.76
C SER A 105 -11.89 -0.92 6.50
N ILE A 106 -10.79 -0.38 6.00
CA ILE A 106 -10.74 0.31 4.71
C ILE A 106 -10.34 -0.70 3.63
N PRO A 107 -11.12 -0.89 2.56
CA PRO A 107 -10.80 -1.84 1.50
C PRO A 107 -9.39 -1.62 0.95
N ALA A 108 -8.61 -2.68 0.84
CA ALA A 108 -7.27 -2.63 0.27
C ALA A 108 -7.34 -2.18 -1.20
N GLY A 109 -8.40 -2.56 -1.93
CA GLY A 109 -8.66 -2.20 -3.32
C GLY A 109 -9.99 -1.47 -3.53
N PRO A 110 -10.77 -1.80 -4.58
CA PRO A 110 -12.12 -1.27 -4.77
C PRO A 110 -13.06 -1.58 -3.59
N PRO A 111 -14.09 -0.75 -3.33
CA PRO A 111 -14.44 0.47 -4.08
C PRO A 111 -13.56 1.69 -3.73
N TYR A 112 -13.32 2.56 -4.72
CA TYR A 112 -12.70 3.87 -4.58
C TYR A 112 -13.23 4.81 -5.67
N ASP A 113 -13.02 6.12 -5.54
CA ASP A 113 -13.36 7.08 -6.59
C ASP A 113 -12.43 6.90 -7.80
N GLY A 114 -12.98 6.33 -8.88
CA GLY A 114 -12.24 6.10 -10.12
C GLY A 114 -11.92 7.35 -10.92
N VAL A 115 -12.57 8.49 -10.65
CA VAL A 115 -12.29 9.77 -11.33
C VAL A 115 -11.18 10.51 -10.60
N GLY A 116 -11.30 10.69 -9.28
CA GLY A 116 -10.29 11.31 -8.45
C GLY A 116 -9.09 10.40 -8.13
N LEU A 117 -9.19 9.10 -8.44
CA LEU A 117 -8.21 8.06 -8.11
C LEU A 117 -7.87 8.04 -6.61
N ARG A 118 -8.92 8.16 -5.78
CA ARG A 118 -8.81 8.33 -4.33
C ARG A 118 -9.69 7.33 -3.60
N GLY A 119 -9.11 6.69 -2.59
CA GLY A 119 -9.86 5.97 -1.56
C GLY A 119 -10.35 6.93 -0.47
N ILE A 120 -11.23 6.45 0.40
CA ILE A 120 -11.74 7.23 1.54
C ILE A 120 -10.63 7.59 2.55
N VAL A 121 -9.58 6.78 2.65
CA VAL A 121 -8.32 7.07 3.35
C VAL A 121 -7.16 6.55 2.52
N SER A 122 -6.04 7.27 2.50
CA SER A 122 -4.81 6.80 1.85
C SER A 122 -4.07 5.82 2.75
N HIS A 123 -4.09 4.53 2.37
CA HIS A 123 -3.29 3.48 3.04
C HIS A 123 -1.80 3.83 3.12
N LYS A 124 -1.26 4.48 2.07
CA LYS A 124 0.15 4.85 2.01
C LYS A 124 0.47 5.96 3.00
N TYR A 125 -0.41 6.94 3.13
CA TYR A 125 -0.22 8.03 4.09
C TYR A 125 -0.37 7.53 5.53
N ALA A 126 -1.37 6.69 5.80
CA ALA A 126 -1.51 6.07 7.11
C ALA A 126 -0.30 5.21 7.49
N ALA A 127 0.27 4.46 6.54
CA ALA A 127 1.48 3.68 6.76
C ALA A 127 2.72 4.55 7.02
N GLU A 128 2.84 5.68 6.32
CA GLU A 128 3.90 6.68 6.53
C GLU A 128 3.82 7.28 7.95
N LEU A 129 2.63 7.72 8.37
CA LEU A 129 2.38 8.22 9.74
C LEU A 129 2.52 7.14 10.83
N ALA A 130 2.33 5.87 10.45
CA ALA A 130 2.55 4.72 11.32
C ALA A 130 4.03 4.25 11.33
N GLY A 131 4.92 4.96 10.64
CA GLY A 131 6.35 4.66 10.63
C GLY A 131 6.78 3.43 9.83
N ILE A 132 5.90 2.90 8.97
CA ILE A 132 6.14 1.67 8.19
C ILE A 132 7.15 1.90 7.06
N GLY A 133 7.16 3.11 6.49
CA GLY A 133 7.99 3.43 5.33
C GLY A 133 7.72 4.82 4.78
N HIS A 134 8.51 5.21 3.78
CA HIS A 134 8.47 6.54 3.19
C HIS A 134 7.85 6.50 1.80
N ARG A 135 7.09 7.53 1.41
CA ARG A 135 6.54 7.63 0.06
C ARG A 135 7.61 7.96 -0.97
N GLY A 136 7.93 7.02 -1.86
CA GLY A 136 8.93 7.22 -2.89
C GLY A 136 8.44 8.05 -4.08
N LEU A 137 9.36 8.37 -5.00
CA LEU A 137 9.10 9.15 -6.22
C LEU A 137 7.96 8.61 -7.09
N CYS A 138 7.78 7.29 -7.13
CA CYS A 138 6.68 6.63 -7.85
C CYS A 138 5.34 6.61 -7.08
N ASP A 139 5.24 7.40 -6.02
CA ASP A 139 4.12 7.52 -5.07
C ASP A 139 3.82 6.25 -4.28
N LEU A 140 4.57 5.15 -4.44
CA LEU A 140 4.43 3.95 -3.63
C LEU A 140 5.16 4.09 -2.29
N LEU A 141 4.63 3.45 -1.25
CA LEU A 141 5.32 3.33 0.02
C LEU A 141 6.55 2.44 -0.15
N LEU A 142 7.72 2.94 0.24
CA LEU A 142 8.97 2.21 0.30
C LEU A 142 9.22 1.79 1.75
N THR A 143 9.43 0.50 1.96
CA THR A 143 9.86 -0.05 3.25
C THR A 143 11.32 -0.48 3.15
N GLU A 144 12.08 -0.43 4.25
CA GLU A 144 13.50 -0.82 4.24
C GLU A 144 13.71 -2.24 3.70
N LYS A 145 12.92 -3.19 4.20
CA LYS A 145 13.07 -4.62 3.90
C LYS A 145 12.45 -5.04 2.58
N TYR A 146 11.28 -4.50 2.22
CA TYR A 146 10.50 -4.97 1.07
C TYR A 146 10.46 -3.96 -0.08
N GLY A 147 10.95 -2.73 0.11
CA GLY A 147 10.78 -1.62 -0.85
C GLY A 147 9.31 -1.40 -1.16
N PRO A 148 8.94 -1.20 -2.44
CA PRO A 148 7.54 -1.04 -2.86
C PRO A 148 6.78 -2.37 -3.01
N ARG A 149 7.39 -3.53 -2.70
CA ARG A 149 6.73 -4.86 -2.83
C ARG A 149 5.95 -5.20 -1.57
N ILE A 150 5.11 -4.28 -1.14
CA ILE A 150 4.19 -4.46 -0.03
C ILE A 150 2.79 -4.06 -0.50
N ARG A 151 1.79 -4.89 -0.21
CA ARG A 151 0.39 -4.50 -0.35
C ARG A 151 -0.11 -4.04 1.01
N LEU A 152 -0.76 -2.89 1.05
CA LEU A 152 -1.21 -2.25 2.28
C LEU A 152 -2.73 -2.29 2.42
N THR A 153 -3.19 -2.25 3.67
CA THR A 153 -4.56 -1.95 4.08
C THR A 153 -4.54 -1.16 5.41
N THR A 154 -5.69 -0.66 5.83
CA THR A 154 -5.84 0.06 7.10
C THR A 154 -7.13 -0.28 7.83
N VAL A 155 -7.10 -0.20 9.16
CA VAL A 155 -8.27 -0.23 10.04
C VAL A 155 -8.28 1.04 10.89
N ILE A 156 -9.39 1.78 10.87
CA ILE A 156 -9.64 2.93 11.73
C ILE A 156 -10.35 2.41 12.99
N THR A 157 -9.93 2.84 14.18
CA THR A 157 -10.53 2.34 15.43
C THR A 157 -10.60 3.40 16.53
N GLU A 158 -11.61 3.27 17.40
CA GLU A 158 -11.71 3.98 18.68
C GLU A 158 -10.73 3.46 19.74
N ALA A 159 -10.15 2.28 19.54
CA ALA A 159 -9.14 1.74 20.42
C ALA A 159 -7.92 2.67 20.45
N SER A 160 -7.53 3.12 21.64
CA SER A 160 -6.32 3.91 21.83
C SER A 160 -5.14 2.97 21.95
N LEU A 161 -4.38 2.85 20.86
CA LEU A 161 -3.21 1.98 20.76
C LEU A 161 -1.93 2.81 20.72
N PRO A 162 -0.82 2.32 21.31
CA PRO A 162 0.43 3.06 21.33
C PRO A 162 0.97 3.26 19.90
N ALA A 163 1.23 4.51 19.54
CA ALA A 163 1.75 4.86 18.22
C ALA A 163 3.14 4.27 17.98
N SER A 164 3.38 3.82 16.75
CA SER A 164 4.68 3.34 16.28
C SER A 164 5.61 4.54 16.11
N ARG A 165 6.64 4.64 16.96
CA ARG A 165 7.56 5.78 16.98
C ARG A 165 8.71 5.59 16.01
N SER A 166 8.50 5.85 14.73
CA SER A 166 9.61 6.09 13.80
C SER A 166 9.14 6.89 12.59
N GLU A 167 9.77 8.04 12.34
CA GLU A 167 9.72 8.68 11.03
C GLU A 167 10.69 7.90 10.12
N PRO A 168 10.20 7.24 9.05
CA PRO A 168 11.07 6.51 8.15
C PRO A 168 11.89 7.51 7.33
N GLY A 169 13.20 7.27 7.20
CA GLY A 169 14.09 8.09 6.38
C GLY A 169 13.68 8.10 4.91
N ASN A 170 14.17 9.09 4.14
CA ASN A 170 13.91 9.16 2.71
C ASN A 170 14.69 8.06 1.97
N LEU A 171 14.04 6.91 1.79
CA LEU A 171 14.63 5.75 1.13
C LEU A 171 14.98 5.96 -0.35
N CYS A 172 14.43 7.00 -1.00
CA CYS A 172 14.85 7.37 -2.35
C CYS A 172 16.22 8.07 -2.33
N GLU A 173 16.44 9.00 -1.40
CA GLU A 173 17.72 9.71 -1.23
C GLU A 173 18.82 8.75 -0.78
N GLU A 174 18.56 7.92 0.23
CA GLU A 174 19.51 6.93 0.76
C GLU A 174 20.02 5.96 -0.30
N HIS A 175 19.23 5.73 -1.35
CA HIS A 175 19.53 4.78 -2.41
C HIS A 175 19.76 5.43 -3.77
N GLN A 176 19.88 6.75 -3.84
CA GLN A 176 19.98 7.49 -5.10
C GLN A 176 21.10 6.95 -6.00
N ASN A 177 22.27 6.67 -5.43
CA ASN A 177 23.46 6.17 -6.14
C ASN A 177 23.26 4.80 -6.81
N ARG A 178 22.33 3.97 -6.31
CA ARG A 178 22.01 2.65 -6.88
C ARG A 178 20.69 2.63 -7.65
N CYS A 179 19.87 3.66 -7.48
CA CYS A 179 18.53 3.76 -8.07
C CYS A 179 18.59 4.27 -9.49
N ASP A 180 19.38 5.33 -9.75
CA ASP A 180 19.46 6.00 -11.07
C ASP A 180 18.07 6.21 -11.71
N PHE A 181 17.11 6.66 -10.89
CA PHE A 181 15.71 6.85 -11.27
C PHE A 181 15.07 5.65 -11.98
N ALA A 182 15.39 4.41 -11.57
CA ALA A 182 14.92 3.18 -12.20
C ALA A 182 13.39 3.11 -12.38
N CYS A 183 12.60 3.71 -11.48
CA CYS A 183 11.15 3.77 -11.63
C CYS A 183 10.68 4.67 -12.79
N VAL A 184 11.40 5.77 -13.09
CA VAL A 184 11.18 6.65 -14.24
C VAL A 184 11.48 5.89 -15.52
N THR A 185 12.69 5.34 -15.63
CA THR A 185 13.15 4.60 -16.82
C THR A 185 12.29 3.37 -17.13
N ALA A 186 11.77 2.69 -16.10
CA ALA A 186 10.94 1.51 -16.29
C ALA A 186 9.47 1.81 -16.63
N CYS A 187 9.01 3.06 -16.48
CA CYS A 187 7.60 3.42 -16.64
C CYS A 187 7.19 3.42 -18.12
N PRO A 188 6.36 2.46 -18.58
CA PRO A 188 5.99 2.36 -20.00
C PRO A 188 5.01 3.46 -20.44
N ALA A 189 4.38 4.13 -19.47
CA ALA A 189 3.45 5.22 -19.70
C ALA A 189 4.14 6.59 -19.62
N GLU A 190 5.43 6.65 -19.26
CA GLU A 190 6.14 7.91 -18.94
C GLU A 190 5.35 8.76 -17.93
N ALA A 191 4.71 8.08 -16.99
CA ALA A 191 3.87 8.71 -15.98
C ALA A 191 4.66 9.14 -14.74
N ILE A 192 5.97 8.90 -14.68
CA ILE A 192 6.81 9.26 -13.54
C ILE A 192 7.92 10.17 -14.05
N SER A 193 8.07 11.36 -13.47
CA SER A 193 9.19 12.28 -13.72
C SER A 193 10.02 12.46 -12.44
N GLN A 194 11.25 12.96 -12.59
CA GLN A 194 12.12 13.25 -11.45
C GLN A 194 11.65 14.48 -10.66
N THR A 195 10.99 15.42 -11.33
CA THR A 195 10.59 16.73 -10.78
C THR A 195 9.19 16.73 -10.20
N ASP A 196 8.25 16.08 -10.88
CA ASP A 196 6.81 16.19 -10.59
C ASP A 196 6.24 14.90 -9.96
N GLY A 197 7.07 13.86 -9.81
CA GLY A 197 6.64 12.56 -9.32
C GLY A 197 5.73 11.86 -10.32
N ILE A 198 4.62 11.28 -9.85
CA ILE A 198 3.72 10.50 -10.70
C ILE A 198 2.52 11.32 -11.20
N ASP A 199 2.26 11.25 -12.51
CA ASP A 199 0.96 11.53 -13.11
C ASP A 199 0.05 10.30 -12.95
N LYS A 200 -0.81 10.35 -11.93
CA LYS A 200 -1.74 9.26 -11.59
C LYS A 200 -2.70 8.95 -12.73
N SER A 201 -3.18 9.97 -13.43
CA SER A 201 -4.14 9.83 -14.54
C SER A 201 -3.51 9.11 -15.72
N ARG A 202 -2.26 9.45 -16.07
CA ARG A 202 -1.50 8.77 -17.14
C ARG A 202 -1.19 7.32 -16.77
N CYS A 203 -0.84 7.07 -15.50
CA CYS A 203 -0.63 5.71 -15.00
C CYS A 203 -1.91 4.86 -15.01
N ASP A 204 -3.03 5.41 -14.54
CA ASP A 204 -4.33 4.73 -14.51
C ASP A 204 -4.82 4.40 -15.93
N ARG A 205 -4.75 5.38 -16.84
CA ARG A 205 -5.09 5.18 -18.25
C ARG A 205 -4.32 4.03 -18.89
N TYR A 206 -3.04 3.89 -18.57
CA TYR A 206 -2.24 2.76 -19.04
C TYR A 206 -2.74 1.41 -18.49
N ASN A 207 -3.09 1.36 -17.21
CA ASN A 207 -3.63 0.14 -16.58
C ASN A 207 -5.01 -0.24 -17.14
N GLU A 208 -5.94 0.71 -17.24
CA GLU A 208 -7.33 0.43 -17.58
C GLU A 208 -7.57 0.34 -19.09
N ILE A 209 -6.88 1.12 -19.92
CA ILE A 209 -7.12 1.15 -21.39
C ILE A 209 -6.10 0.29 -22.15
N VAL A 210 -4.81 0.39 -21.80
CA VAL A 210 -3.75 -0.24 -22.59
C VAL A 210 -3.57 -1.70 -22.19
N LEU A 211 -3.51 -1.97 -20.88
CA LEU A 211 -3.27 -3.31 -20.35
C LEU A 211 -4.57 -4.12 -20.20
N SER A 212 -5.61 -3.53 -19.61
CA SER A 212 -6.87 -4.25 -19.29
C SER A 212 -7.83 -4.28 -20.48
N LYS A 213 -7.47 -5.02 -21.54
CA LYS A 213 -8.36 -5.25 -22.68
C LYS A 213 -9.28 -6.43 -22.39
N GLY A 214 -10.57 -6.17 -22.18
CA GLY A 214 -11.60 -7.20 -21.96
C GLY A 214 -11.89 -7.45 -20.47
N PRO A 215 -12.33 -8.67 -20.08
CA PRO A 215 -12.85 -8.92 -18.73
C PRO A 215 -11.75 -9.03 -17.66
N ILE A 216 -10.48 -9.13 -18.06
CA ILE A 216 -9.34 -9.33 -17.15
C ILE A 216 -8.68 -7.97 -16.89
N LYS A 217 -8.76 -7.52 -15.64
CA LYS A 217 -8.00 -6.36 -15.18
C LYS A 217 -6.54 -6.75 -15.01
N ILE A 218 -5.65 -6.14 -15.79
CA ILE A 218 -4.21 -6.32 -15.69
C ILE A 218 -3.63 -5.14 -14.91
N ARG A 219 -2.61 -5.40 -14.07
CA ARG A 219 -1.94 -4.38 -13.27
C ARG A 219 -0.47 -4.27 -13.64
N CYS A 220 -0.03 -3.05 -13.91
CA CYS A 220 1.38 -2.74 -14.13
C CYS A 220 2.13 -2.73 -12.80
N GLY A 221 3.30 -3.38 -12.76
CA GLY A 221 4.20 -3.41 -11.61
C GLY A 221 5.64 -3.04 -11.96
N ARG A 222 5.88 -2.36 -13.09
CA ARG A 222 7.24 -2.13 -13.59
C ARG A 222 8.09 -1.26 -12.66
N CYS A 223 7.51 -0.20 -12.08
CA CYS A 223 8.19 0.62 -11.07
C CYS A 223 8.50 -0.18 -9.78
N VAL A 224 7.58 -1.05 -9.36
CA VAL A 224 7.77 -1.96 -8.20
C VAL A 224 8.95 -2.91 -8.43
N ARG A 225 9.05 -3.46 -9.65
CA ARG A 225 10.12 -4.36 -10.06
C ARG A 225 11.48 -3.65 -10.18
N ALA A 226 11.49 -2.43 -10.73
CA ALA A 226 12.72 -1.70 -11.01
C ALA A 226 13.36 -1.07 -9.76
N CYS A 227 12.58 -0.82 -8.71
CA CYS A 227 13.08 -0.18 -7.48
C CYS A 227 14.07 -1.08 -6.71
N PRO A 228 15.32 -0.63 -6.45
CA PRO A 228 16.34 -1.41 -5.76
C PRO A 228 16.25 -1.35 -4.23
N VAL A 229 15.42 -0.48 -3.65
CA VAL A 229 15.17 -0.44 -2.20
C VAL A 229 14.63 -1.80 -1.77
N GLY A 230 15.13 -2.43 -0.70
CA GLY A 230 14.60 -3.71 -0.21
C GLY A 230 14.80 -4.91 -1.16
N THR A 231 15.83 -4.89 -2.01
CA THR A 231 16.23 -6.04 -2.86
C THR A 231 17.47 -6.78 -2.37
N GLN A 232 18.17 -6.27 -1.35
CA GLN A 232 19.26 -7.00 -0.69
C GLN A 232 18.69 -7.77 0.51
N GLY A 233 18.81 -9.08 0.44
CA GLY A 233 18.18 -10.06 1.32
C GLY A 233 17.82 -11.30 0.53
#